data_AF-A0A7X0LLV2-F1
#
_entry.id   AF-A0A7X0LLV2-F1
#
_cell.length_a   1.000
_cell.length_b   1.000
_cell.length_c   1.000
_cell.angle_alpha   90.00
_cell.angle_beta   90.00
_cell.angle_gamma   90.00
#
_symmetry.space_group_name_H-M   'P 1'
#
loop_
_entity.id
_entity.type
_entity.pdbx_description
1 polymer ?
#
loop_
_entity_poly.entity_id
_entity_poly.type
_entity_poly.pdbx_seq_one_letter_code
_entity_poly.pdbx_strand_id
1 'polypeptide(L)'
;MSMTTASTPLDVVPQRGARFSLMQRLALFNVACNPICIQHARMRLRPMPTITWCVITISVVGFIFALTLFGLTERGEVDRVEAAKTALLPLIVVQGVLLMGMGTQAVATGIARERDKELLDYHRMSPMPPSAKIVGYLFGLPAREYLLFGLTLPFVAYAVWVSQVEVLTVLHFYAAFFSSVLLYHMAGLMAGMVSRRAWHSSFMALGTVVVLYLVLPIMFGRVGLLFFDYLTVRPTFYGMVYEELQRQQHGEWVSSQMELAERYRLVPFFGLLVNPTLFSIAVQAFGFVTLYHVVRRKWVDASWHPFSKRFGGVFVLGLLVLTVGSLWPLMTDPGQFDDFRERLGEIGWAAAFSLMIGIFLVVAALSIFLSVSLTSPTGHTASRGLRRAWKAGRDRPPMSWDAATGWPVMLVMLIFAEAGLGLLLLGVHQGQAIELPAETTRWLVALAVLGPLVVIAFQGFYERFGQRLTILGLFVLWAVPAMVAVLVGGVFDHWKAALYIASPCPALSGFFSIGFIMDTAAGTTRRSEYLLKGTPVDAHAVNIIWIALAFYAFLAVLGQWLRWQHLRATRKQETLRLQARRQASPPAPAAG
;
A
#
# COMPACT_ATOMS: atom_id res chain seq x y z
N MET A 1 40.36 -49.55 -33.40
CA MET A 1 41.37 -48.58 -33.86
C MET A 1 40.64 -47.44 -34.55
N SER A 2 40.82 -46.21 -34.03
CA SER A 2 40.30 -44.89 -34.44
C SER A 2 38.82 -44.73 -34.81
N MET A 3 38.02 -44.29 -33.83
CA MET A 3 36.76 -43.56 -34.06
C MET A 3 37.07 -42.07 -34.26
N THR A 4 36.67 -41.52 -35.40
CA THR A 4 36.63 -40.08 -35.69
C THR A 4 35.25 -39.53 -35.38
N THR A 5 35.11 -38.77 -34.30
CA THR A 5 33.90 -37.98 -33.99
C THR A 5 34.12 -36.54 -34.43
N ALA A 6 33.45 -36.15 -35.52
CA ALA A 6 33.36 -34.77 -35.96
C ALA A 6 32.41 -33.99 -35.04
N SER A 7 32.92 -32.99 -34.34
CA SER A 7 32.14 -32.04 -33.56
C SER A 7 31.63 -30.91 -34.45
N THR A 8 30.36 -30.99 -34.85
CA THR A 8 29.62 -29.83 -35.38
C THR A 8 29.45 -28.75 -34.31
N PRO A 9 29.69 -27.47 -34.61
CA PRO A 9 29.47 -26.39 -33.67
C PRO A 9 27.97 -26.15 -33.48
N LEU A 10 27.53 -26.13 -32.22
CA LEU A 10 26.18 -25.72 -31.82
C LEU A 10 26.00 -24.23 -32.12
N ASP A 11 25.38 -23.93 -33.26
CA ASP A 11 24.85 -22.61 -33.58
C ASP A 11 23.82 -22.22 -32.53
N VAL A 12 24.21 -21.24 -31.69
CA VAL A 12 23.31 -20.53 -30.79
C VAL A 12 22.40 -19.66 -31.65
N VAL A 13 21.24 -20.20 -32.01
CA VAL A 13 20.17 -19.45 -32.66
C VAL A 13 19.74 -18.30 -31.74
N PRO A 14 19.82 -17.03 -32.16
CA PRO A 14 19.23 -15.94 -31.42
C PRO A 14 17.70 -16.07 -31.56
N GLN A 15 17.00 -16.38 -30.46
CA GLN A 15 15.54 -16.33 -30.41
C GLN A 15 15.04 -14.91 -30.70
N ARG A 16 14.86 -14.57 -31.98
CA ARG A 16 14.05 -13.43 -32.43
C ARG A 16 12.60 -13.75 -32.07
N GLY A 17 12.00 -12.86 -31.27
CA GLY A 17 10.69 -13.03 -30.66
C GLY A 17 9.62 -13.52 -31.63
N ALA A 18 9.04 -14.68 -31.33
CA ALA A 18 7.80 -15.14 -31.93
C ALA A 18 6.73 -14.06 -31.73
N ARG A 19 6.36 -13.37 -32.81
CA ARG A 19 5.21 -12.46 -32.82
C ARG A 19 3.95 -13.32 -32.76
N PHE A 20 3.53 -13.70 -31.55
CA PHE A 20 2.21 -14.27 -31.32
C PHE A 20 1.16 -13.33 -31.90
N SER A 21 0.24 -13.87 -32.70
CA SER A 21 -0.90 -13.14 -33.24
C SER A 21 -1.74 -12.56 -32.07
N LEU A 22 -2.42 -11.44 -32.30
CA LEU A 22 -3.26 -10.80 -31.29
C LEU A 22 -4.29 -11.78 -30.69
N MET A 23 -4.83 -12.68 -31.52
CA MET A 23 -5.75 -13.74 -31.09
C MET A 23 -5.10 -14.77 -30.16
N GLN A 24 -3.86 -15.19 -30.40
CA GLN A 24 -3.13 -16.06 -29.46
C GLN A 24 -2.82 -15.35 -28.14
N ARG A 25 -2.56 -14.03 -28.16
CA ARG A 25 -2.38 -13.25 -26.94
C ARG A 25 -3.67 -13.17 -26.13
N LEU A 26 -4.81 -12.94 -26.77
CA LEU A 26 -6.12 -12.94 -26.10
C LEU A 26 -6.51 -14.33 -25.59
N ALA A 27 -6.21 -15.40 -26.33
CA ALA A 27 -6.43 -16.77 -25.88
C ALA A 27 -5.61 -17.14 -24.62
N LEU A 28 -4.43 -16.56 -24.42
CA LEU A 28 -3.62 -16.75 -23.20
C LEU A 28 -4.20 -16.03 -21.97
N PHE A 29 -5.08 -15.04 -22.17
CA PHE A 29 -5.88 -14.40 -21.11
C PHE A 29 -7.24 -15.07 -20.90
N ASN A 30 -7.62 -16.02 -21.76
CA ASN A 30 -8.82 -16.82 -21.55
C ASN A 30 -8.59 -17.75 -20.34
N VAL A 31 -9.20 -17.41 -19.20
CA VAL A 31 -9.11 -18.17 -17.95
C VAL A 31 -9.49 -19.64 -18.17
N ALA A 32 -10.49 -19.91 -19.02
CA ALA A 32 -10.96 -21.26 -19.31
C ALA A 32 -9.97 -22.12 -20.10
N CYS A 33 -9.07 -21.51 -20.87
CA CYS A 33 -8.04 -22.20 -21.66
C CYS A 33 -6.64 -22.13 -21.02
N ASN A 34 -6.51 -21.44 -19.88
CA ASN A 34 -5.23 -21.26 -19.23
C ASN A 34 -4.82 -22.56 -18.50
N PRO A 35 -3.70 -23.21 -18.90
CA PRO A 35 -3.32 -24.51 -18.35
C PRO A 35 -3.00 -24.45 -16.85
N ILE A 36 -2.44 -23.34 -16.35
CA ILE A 36 -2.17 -23.14 -14.92
C ILE A 36 -3.48 -23.04 -14.15
N CYS A 37 -4.46 -22.29 -14.70
CA CYS A 37 -5.79 -22.20 -14.10
C CYS A 37 -6.46 -23.58 -14.01
N ILE A 38 -6.48 -24.33 -15.11
CA ILE A 38 -7.08 -25.66 -15.17
C ILE A 38 -6.39 -26.64 -14.22
N GLN A 39 -5.05 -26.63 -14.17
CA GLN A 39 -4.27 -27.47 -13.28
C GLN A 39 -4.64 -27.22 -11.82
N HIS A 40 -4.63 -25.96 -11.39
CA HIS A 40 -5.00 -25.61 -10.02
C HIS A 40 -6.47 -25.84 -9.71
N ALA A 41 -7.38 -25.53 -10.64
CA ALA A 41 -8.79 -25.82 -10.49
C ALA A 41 -9.02 -27.32 -10.29
N ARG A 42 -8.41 -28.20 -11.09
CA ARG A 42 -8.49 -29.66 -10.92
C ARG A 42 -7.92 -30.13 -9.58
N MET A 43 -6.82 -29.54 -9.13
CA MET A 43 -6.23 -29.89 -7.83
C MET A 43 -7.09 -29.44 -6.65
N ARG A 44 -7.76 -28.29 -6.76
CA ARG A 44 -8.58 -27.68 -5.70
C ARG A 44 -10.01 -28.23 -5.68
N LEU A 45 -10.56 -28.58 -6.84
CA LEU A 45 -11.90 -29.12 -7.04
C LEU A 45 -11.94 -30.66 -7.06
N ARG A 46 -11.06 -31.32 -6.30
CA ARG A 46 -11.13 -32.78 -6.14
C ARG A 46 -12.48 -33.16 -5.51
N PRO A 47 -13.17 -34.19 -6.00
CA PRO A 47 -14.58 -34.43 -5.69
C PRO A 47 -14.82 -34.56 -4.19
N MET A 48 -14.06 -35.43 -3.49
CA MET A 48 -14.27 -35.68 -2.07
C MET A 48 -14.11 -34.42 -1.19
N PRO A 49 -12.96 -33.70 -1.19
CA PRO A 49 -12.85 -32.47 -0.42
C PRO A 49 -13.87 -31.41 -0.82
N THR A 50 -14.18 -31.30 -2.12
CA THR A 50 -15.10 -30.28 -2.62
C THR A 50 -16.51 -30.51 -2.12
N ILE A 51 -17.03 -31.74 -2.22
CA ILE A 51 -18.36 -32.11 -1.71
C ILE A 51 -18.45 -31.81 -0.22
N THR A 52 -17.43 -32.19 0.58
CA THR A 52 -17.41 -31.90 2.01
C THR A 52 -17.54 -30.40 2.29
N TRP A 53 -16.75 -29.56 1.61
CA TRP A 53 -16.82 -28.11 1.78
C TRP A 53 -18.14 -27.53 1.27
N CYS A 54 -18.71 -28.04 0.17
CA CYS A 54 -20.01 -27.62 -0.33
C CYS A 54 -21.13 -27.91 0.69
N VAL A 55 -21.14 -29.11 1.28
CA VAL A 55 -22.11 -29.47 2.34
C VAL A 55 -21.96 -28.54 3.54
N ILE A 56 -20.74 -28.34 4.03
CA ILE A 56 -20.49 -27.42 5.17
C ILE A 56 -20.98 -26.02 4.84
N THR A 57 -20.65 -25.48 3.66
CA THR A 57 -21.04 -24.13 3.26
C THR A 57 -22.56 -24.00 3.14
N ILE A 58 -23.24 -24.92 2.47
CA ILE A 58 -24.71 -24.89 2.34
C ILE A 58 -25.37 -25.00 3.71
N SER A 59 -24.90 -25.88 4.59
CA SER A 59 -25.44 -26.03 5.94
C SER A 59 -25.27 -24.76 6.78
N VAL A 60 -24.07 -24.16 6.78
CA VAL A 60 -23.81 -22.93 7.55
C VAL A 60 -24.61 -21.76 6.99
N VAL A 61 -24.61 -21.57 5.67
CA VAL A 61 -25.33 -20.48 5.01
C VAL A 61 -26.84 -20.64 5.17
N GLY A 62 -27.35 -21.86 4.96
CA GLY A 62 -28.76 -22.18 5.16
C GLY A 62 -29.19 -22.00 6.61
N PHE A 63 -28.36 -22.39 7.58
CA PHE A 63 -28.62 -22.15 9.00
C PHE A 63 -28.67 -20.66 9.33
N ILE A 64 -27.68 -19.87 8.92
CA ILE A 64 -27.65 -18.42 9.15
C ILE A 64 -28.86 -17.73 8.51
N PHE A 65 -29.18 -18.10 7.27
CA PHE A 65 -30.32 -17.58 6.54
C PHE A 65 -31.65 -17.94 7.22
N ALA A 66 -31.83 -19.20 7.62
CA ALA A 66 -33.04 -19.65 8.32
C ALA A 66 -33.17 -19.01 9.71
N LEU A 67 -32.08 -18.92 10.46
CA LEU A 67 -32.05 -18.31 11.80
C LEU A 67 -32.45 -16.84 11.75
N THR A 68 -31.99 -16.10 10.73
CA THR A 68 -32.33 -14.68 10.57
C THR A 68 -33.72 -14.49 10.00
N LEU A 69 -34.07 -15.15 8.90
CA LEU A 69 -35.37 -14.99 8.28
C LEU A 69 -36.50 -15.54 9.16
N PHE A 70 -36.48 -16.85 9.46
CA PHE A 70 -37.55 -17.48 10.23
C PHE A 70 -37.51 -17.10 11.70
N GLY A 71 -36.31 -16.92 12.27
CA GLY A 71 -36.19 -16.53 13.67
C GLY A 71 -36.81 -15.17 13.96
N LEU A 72 -36.67 -14.19 13.07
CA LEU A 72 -37.28 -12.86 13.24
C LEU A 72 -38.78 -12.86 12.91
N THR A 73 -39.21 -13.61 11.89
CA THR A 73 -40.63 -13.65 11.51
C THR A 73 -41.49 -14.44 12.48
N GLU A 74 -41.03 -15.63 12.91
CA GLU A 74 -41.82 -16.51 13.81
C GLU A 74 -41.90 -15.98 15.23
N ARG A 75 -40.92 -15.16 15.65
CA ARG A 75 -40.99 -14.43 16.93
C ARG A 75 -41.93 -13.23 16.89
N GLY A 76 -42.47 -12.88 15.71
CA GLY A 76 -43.31 -11.71 15.51
C GLY A 76 -42.58 -10.39 15.75
N GLU A 77 -41.24 -10.40 15.76
CA GLU A 77 -40.44 -9.19 16.02
C GLU A 77 -40.46 -8.24 14.81
N VAL A 78 -40.49 -8.80 13.59
CA VAL A 78 -40.27 -8.06 12.35
C VAL A 78 -41.05 -8.69 11.19
N ASP A 79 -41.55 -7.87 10.26
CA ASP A 79 -42.21 -8.34 9.03
C ASP A 79 -41.24 -9.10 8.11
N ARG A 80 -41.77 -9.97 7.25
CA ARG A 80 -40.99 -10.87 6.37
C ARG A 80 -40.04 -10.12 5.43
N VAL A 81 -40.44 -8.96 4.94
CA VAL A 81 -39.62 -8.11 4.06
C VAL A 81 -38.37 -7.61 4.81
N GLU A 82 -38.56 -7.16 6.04
CA GLU A 82 -37.52 -6.56 6.87
C GLU A 82 -36.60 -7.63 7.50
N ALA A 83 -37.14 -8.81 7.80
CA ALA A 83 -36.35 -10.00 8.13
C ALA A 83 -35.44 -10.44 6.96
N ALA A 84 -35.93 -10.40 5.72
CA ALA A 84 -35.13 -10.70 4.53
C ALA A 84 -34.00 -9.69 4.30
N LYS A 85 -34.25 -8.40 4.55
CA LYS A 85 -33.21 -7.35 4.55
C LYS A 85 -32.11 -7.66 5.58
N THR A 86 -32.51 -8.00 6.79
CA THR A 86 -31.58 -8.32 7.89
C THR A 86 -30.74 -9.56 7.58
N ALA A 87 -31.32 -10.56 6.88
CA ALA A 87 -30.61 -11.77 6.45
C ALA A 87 -29.49 -11.50 5.42
N LEU A 88 -29.55 -10.40 4.64
CA LEU A 88 -28.52 -10.07 3.64
C LEU A 88 -27.16 -9.77 4.27
N LEU A 89 -27.13 -9.08 5.41
CA LEU A 89 -25.90 -8.68 6.08
C LEU A 89 -24.98 -9.88 6.44
N PRO A 90 -25.43 -10.88 7.22
CA PRO A 90 -24.57 -12.01 7.56
C PRO A 90 -24.22 -12.89 6.35
N LEU A 91 -25.08 -12.95 5.32
CA LEU A 91 -24.75 -13.63 4.05
C LEU A 91 -23.56 -12.95 3.34
N ILE A 92 -23.58 -11.62 3.24
CA ILE A 92 -22.48 -10.83 2.67
C ILE A 92 -21.18 -11.02 3.48
N VAL A 93 -21.28 -11.06 4.81
CA VAL A 93 -20.12 -11.32 5.68
C VAL A 93 -19.51 -12.70 5.38
N VAL A 94 -20.35 -13.74 5.27
CA VAL A 94 -19.88 -15.09 4.90
C VAL A 94 -19.20 -15.09 3.53
N GLN A 95 -19.78 -14.41 2.54
CA GLN A 95 -19.16 -14.26 1.21
C GLN A 95 -17.78 -13.58 1.28
N GLY A 96 -17.65 -12.53 2.09
CA GLY A 96 -16.37 -11.87 2.37
C GLY A 96 -15.35 -12.83 2.98
N VAL A 97 -15.73 -13.60 4.00
CA VAL A 97 -14.85 -14.60 4.61
C VAL A 97 -14.38 -15.64 3.60
N LEU A 98 -15.28 -16.14 2.75
CA LEU A 98 -14.96 -17.14 1.72
C LEU A 98 -13.97 -16.60 0.67
N LEU A 99 -14.27 -15.47 0.03
CA LEU A 99 -13.45 -14.98 -1.07
C LEU A 99 -12.27 -14.11 -0.63
N MET A 100 -12.48 -13.15 0.27
CA MET A 100 -11.45 -12.22 0.73
C MET A 100 -10.54 -12.84 1.78
N GLY A 101 -11.05 -13.70 2.65
CA GLY A 101 -10.27 -14.42 3.66
C GLY A 101 -9.65 -15.70 3.08
N MET A 102 -10.48 -16.73 2.93
CA MET A 102 -10.01 -18.07 2.54
C MET A 102 -9.41 -18.09 1.12
N GLY A 103 -9.99 -17.36 0.17
CA GLY A 103 -9.48 -17.27 -1.20
C GLY A 103 -8.09 -16.64 -1.26
N THR A 104 -7.90 -15.51 -0.58
CA THR A 104 -6.59 -14.84 -0.47
C THR A 104 -5.53 -15.73 0.15
N GLN A 105 -5.88 -16.45 1.23
CA GLN A 105 -4.99 -17.43 1.86
C GLN A 105 -4.65 -18.59 0.91
N ALA A 106 -5.62 -19.08 0.13
CA ALA A 106 -5.39 -20.14 -0.85
C ALA A 106 -4.40 -19.70 -1.94
N VAL A 107 -4.51 -18.47 -2.44
CA VAL A 107 -3.56 -17.90 -3.41
C VAL A 107 -2.16 -17.79 -2.78
N ALA A 108 -2.08 -17.21 -1.58
CA ALA A 108 -0.82 -16.98 -0.89
C ALA A 108 -0.07 -18.27 -0.56
N THR A 109 -0.77 -19.29 -0.06
CA THR A 109 -0.18 -20.60 0.26
C THR A 109 0.16 -21.40 -0.97
N GLY A 110 -0.69 -21.36 -1.99
CA GLY A 110 -0.50 -22.10 -3.24
C GLY A 110 0.81 -21.72 -3.92
N ILE A 111 1.01 -20.42 -4.15
CA ILE A 111 2.24 -19.94 -4.81
C ILE A 111 3.49 -20.15 -3.94
N ALA A 112 3.37 -19.99 -2.62
CA ALA A 112 4.50 -20.20 -1.72
C ALA A 112 4.93 -21.67 -1.68
N ARG A 113 3.98 -22.62 -1.69
CA ARG A 113 4.26 -24.06 -1.80
C ARG A 113 4.96 -24.42 -3.11
N GLU A 114 4.58 -23.79 -4.22
CA GLU A 114 5.27 -24.03 -5.49
C GLU A 114 6.67 -23.47 -5.52
N ARG A 115 6.89 -22.30 -4.91
CA ARG A 115 8.24 -21.78 -4.75
C ARG A 115 9.09 -22.67 -3.85
N ASP A 116 8.54 -23.14 -2.74
CA ASP A 116 9.24 -24.04 -1.81
C ASP A 116 9.62 -25.37 -2.50
N LYS A 117 8.94 -25.73 -3.60
CA LYS A 117 9.26 -26.88 -4.48
C LYS A 117 10.09 -26.50 -5.72
N GLU A 118 10.59 -25.27 -5.80
CA GLU A 118 11.35 -24.73 -6.94
C GLU A 118 10.59 -24.75 -8.30
N LEU A 119 9.27 -24.99 -8.28
CA LEU A 119 8.44 -25.04 -9.48
C LEU A 119 8.31 -23.68 -10.15
N LEU A 120 8.46 -22.57 -9.40
CA LEU A 120 8.41 -21.23 -9.99
C LEU A 120 9.53 -21.01 -11.02
N ASP A 121 10.74 -21.51 -10.77
CA ASP A 121 11.86 -21.36 -11.70
C ASP A 121 11.64 -22.19 -12.96
N TYR A 122 11.06 -23.38 -12.81
CA TYR A 122 10.60 -24.18 -13.95
C TYR A 122 9.51 -23.45 -14.75
N HIS A 123 8.47 -22.94 -14.08
CA HIS A 123 7.41 -22.19 -14.73
C HIS A 123 7.93 -20.92 -15.40
N ARG A 124 9.02 -20.29 -14.94
CA ARG A 124 9.63 -19.15 -15.64
C ARG A 124 10.19 -19.51 -17.01
N MET A 125 10.70 -20.73 -17.18
CA MET A 125 11.24 -21.22 -18.46
C MET A 125 10.14 -21.61 -19.46
N SER A 126 8.90 -21.79 -19.00
CA SER A 126 7.78 -22.13 -19.89
C SER A 126 7.44 -20.97 -20.85
N PRO A 127 7.03 -21.27 -22.10
CA PRO A 127 6.78 -20.27 -23.15
C PRO A 127 5.56 -19.37 -22.89
N MET A 128 4.90 -19.48 -21.74
CA MET A 128 3.78 -18.63 -21.37
C MET A 128 4.24 -17.24 -20.90
N PRO A 129 3.56 -16.16 -21.30
CA PRO A 129 3.88 -14.83 -20.81
C PRO A 129 3.58 -14.70 -19.30
N PRO A 130 4.35 -13.90 -18.54
CA PRO A 130 4.14 -13.70 -17.10
C PRO A 130 2.70 -13.31 -16.73
N SER A 131 2.07 -12.46 -17.55
CA SER A 131 0.70 -12.00 -17.34
C SER A 131 -0.31 -13.16 -17.38
N ALA A 132 -0.14 -14.11 -18.30
CA ALA A 132 -1.00 -15.30 -18.36
C ALA A 132 -0.75 -16.22 -17.16
N LYS A 133 0.49 -16.35 -16.69
CA LYS A 133 0.82 -17.09 -15.46
C LYS A 133 0.08 -16.50 -14.27
N ILE A 134 0.18 -15.18 -14.09
CA ILE A 134 -0.49 -14.44 -13.01
C ILE A 134 -1.99 -14.66 -13.02
N VAL A 135 -2.66 -14.49 -14.17
CA VAL A 135 -4.11 -14.73 -14.31
C VAL A 135 -4.45 -16.19 -13.97
N GLY A 136 -3.62 -17.14 -14.42
CA GLY A 136 -3.80 -18.56 -14.11
C GLY A 136 -3.77 -18.87 -12.62
N TYR A 137 -2.82 -18.29 -11.88
CA TYR A 137 -2.75 -18.45 -10.42
C TYR A 137 -3.87 -17.71 -9.69
N LEU A 138 -4.21 -16.49 -10.15
CA LEU A 138 -5.21 -15.62 -9.52
C LEU A 138 -6.59 -16.28 -9.47
N PHE A 139 -7.00 -16.97 -10.54
CA PHE A 139 -8.29 -17.66 -10.60
C PHE A 139 -8.22 -19.15 -10.29
N GLY A 140 -7.11 -19.81 -10.59
CA GLY A 140 -6.96 -21.26 -10.38
C GLY A 140 -6.78 -21.66 -8.92
N LEU A 141 -5.99 -20.91 -8.15
CA LEU A 141 -5.71 -21.25 -6.74
C LEU A 141 -6.95 -21.14 -5.83
N PRO A 142 -7.80 -20.10 -5.95
CA PRO A 142 -9.03 -19.98 -5.16
C PRO A 142 -10.27 -20.55 -5.88
N ALA A 143 -10.10 -21.45 -6.86
CA ALA A 143 -11.20 -22.02 -7.64
C ALA A 143 -12.32 -22.66 -6.77
N ARG A 144 -11.94 -23.32 -5.68
CA ARG A 144 -12.90 -23.88 -4.72
C ARG A 144 -13.69 -22.79 -4.01
N GLU A 145 -13.01 -21.73 -3.58
CA GLU A 145 -13.66 -20.61 -2.89
C GLU A 145 -14.64 -19.85 -3.80
N TYR A 146 -14.37 -19.75 -5.11
CA TYR A 146 -15.35 -19.27 -6.09
C TYR A 146 -16.59 -20.18 -6.21
N LEU A 147 -16.41 -21.50 -6.18
CA LEU A 147 -17.53 -22.44 -6.16
C LEU A 147 -18.36 -22.28 -4.88
N LEU A 148 -17.72 -22.21 -3.70
CA LEU A 148 -18.40 -22.03 -2.42
C LEU A 148 -19.17 -20.70 -2.37
N PHE A 149 -18.59 -19.63 -2.90
CA PHE A 149 -19.30 -18.36 -3.08
C PHE A 149 -20.54 -18.52 -3.97
N GLY A 150 -20.42 -19.23 -5.10
CA GLY A 150 -21.56 -19.50 -5.99
C GLY A 150 -22.74 -20.18 -5.29
N LEU A 151 -22.46 -21.08 -4.34
CA LEU A 151 -23.49 -21.75 -3.54
C LEU A 151 -24.24 -20.82 -2.58
N THR A 152 -23.70 -19.64 -2.28
CA THR A 152 -24.37 -18.64 -1.42
C THR A 152 -25.33 -17.75 -2.21
N LEU A 153 -25.18 -17.67 -3.54
CA LEU A 153 -25.97 -16.77 -4.39
C LEU A 153 -27.48 -17.07 -4.40
N PRO A 154 -27.97 -18.32 -4.37
CA PRO A 154 -29.40 -18.58 -4.29
C PRO A 154 -30.07 -17.97 -3.06
N PHE A 155 -29.39 -17.99 -1.90
CA PHE A 155 -29.88 -17.38 -0.67
C PHE A 155 -29.95 -15.86 -0.77
N VAL A 156 -28.91 -15.24 -1.35
CA VAL A 156 -28.91 -13.78 -1.60
C VAL A 156 -29.98 -13.41 -2.62
N ALA A 157 -30.12 -14.15 -3.72
CA ALA A 157 -31.12 -13.89 -4.75
C ALA A 157 -32.53 -13.94 -4.17
N TYR A 158 -32.82 -14.94 -3.32
CA TYR A 158 -34.09 -15.01 -2.61
C TYR A 158 -34.28 -13.82 -1.66
N ALA A 159 -33.27 -13.50 -0.85
CA ALA A 159 -33.33 -12.39 0.08
C ALA A 159 -33.55 -11.04 -0.62
N VAL A 160 -32.86 -10.77 -1.74
CA VAL A 160 -33.06 -9.57 -2.57
C VAL A 160 -34.46 -9.51 -3.16
N TRP A 161 -34.95 -10.65 -3.67
CA TRP A 161 -36.29 -10.72 -4.25
C TRP A 161 -37.39 -10.42 -3.22
N VAL A 162 -37.29 -11.00 -2.02
CA VAL A 162 -38.29 -10.81 -0.94
C VAL A 162 -38.17 -9.43 -0.28
N SER A 163 -36.95 -8.92 -0.10
CA SER A 163 -36.70 -7.62 0.53
C SER A 163 -37.02 -6.43 -0.37
N GLN A 164 -37.29 -6.65 -1.65
CA GLN A 164 -37.49 -5.62 -2.67
C GLN A 164 -36.33 -4.62 -2.79
N VAL A 165 -35.13 -5.01 -2.36
CA VAL A 165 -33.93 -4.19 -2.54
C VAL A 165 -33.64 -4.03 -4.02
N GLU A 166 -33.30 -2.81 -4.43
CA GLU A 166 -32.99 -2.50 -5.82
C GLU A 166 -31.82 -3.37 -6.33
N VAL A 167 -32.07 -4.14 -7.40
CA VAL A 167 -31.09 -5.05 -8.00
C VAL A 167 -29.84 -4.32 -8.43
N LEU A 168 -29.98 -3.07 -8.89
CA LEU A 168 -28.88 -2.22 -9.31
C LEU A 168 -27.95 -1.90 -8.13
N THR A 169 -28.48 -1.65 -6.94
CA THR A 169 -27.70 -1.41 -5.70
C THR A 169 -26.86 -2.64 -5.33
N VAL A 170 -27.45 -3.83 -5.43
CA VAL A 170 -26.76 -5.11 -5.20
C VAL A 170 -25.65 -5.34 -6.23
N LEU A 171 -25.89 -4.97 -7.50
CA LEU A 171 -24.89 -5.09 -8.56
C LEU A 171 -23.69 -4.14 -8.35
N HIS A 172 -23.95 -2.89 -7.94
CA HIS A 172 -22.89 -1.93 -7.57
C HIS A 172 -22.04 -2.43 -6.41
N PHE A 173 -22.68 -3.01 -5.38
CA PHE A 173 -21.98 -3.67 -4.29
C PHE A 173 -21.08 -4.80 -4.81
N TYR A 174 -21.61 -5.72 -5.62
CA TYR A 174 -20.82 -6.82 -6.15
C TYR A 174 -19.68 -6.37 -7.07
N ALA A 175 -19.83 -5.27 -7.81
CA ALA A 175 -18.75 -4.70 -8.61
C ALA A 175 -17.56 -4.26 -7.72
N ALA A 176 -17.83 -3.52 -6.64
CA ALA A 176 -16.79 -3.12 -5.68
C ALA A 176 -16.25 -4.32 -4.88
N PHE A 177 -17.11 -5.28 -4.53
CA PHE A 177 -16.75 -6.50 -3.82
C PHE A 177 -15.76 -7.35 -4.65
N PHE A 178 -16.05 -7.62 -5.92
CA PHE A 178 -15.16 -8.41 -6.78
C PHE A 178 -13.86 -7.68 -7.10
N SER A 179 -13.89 -6.36 -7.27
CA SER A 179 -12.67 -5.56 -7.40
C SER A 179 -11.77 -5.70 -6.16
N SER A 180 -12.36 -5.66 -4.96
CA SER A 180 -11.65 -5.91 -3.69
C SER A 180 -11.10 -7.35 -3.60
N VAL A 181 -11.89 -8.36 -4.01
CA VAL A 181 -11.45 -9.77 -4.04
C VAL A 181 -10.22 -9.93 -4.94
N LEU A 182 -10.23 -9.35 -6.13
CA LEU A 182 -9.09 -9.42 -7.06
C LEU A 182 -7.86 -8.72 -6.50
N LEU A 183 -8.03 -7.54 -5.88
CA LEU A 183 -6.95 -6.84 -5.17
C LEU A 183 -6.33 -7.74 -4.10
N TYR A 184 -7.15 -8.42 -3.30
CA TYR A 184 -6.67 -9.21 -2.17
C TYR A 184 -6.03 -10.53 -2.62
N HIS A 185 -6.58 -11.18 -3.65
CA HIS A 185 -5.93 -12.33 -4.27
C HIS A 185 -4.57 -11.93 -4.87
N MET A 186 -4.45 -10.75 -5.47
CA MET A 186 -3.17 -10.23 -5.95
C MET A 186 -2.19 -9.94 -4.78
N ALA A 187 -2.69 -9.43 -3.65
CA ALA A 187 -1.89 -9.25 -2.44
C ALA A 187 -1.40 -10.60 -1.89
N GLY A 188 -2.25 -11.62 -1.89
CA GLY A 188 -1.89 -12.99 -1.54
C GLY A 188 -0.80 -13.53 -2.47
N LEU A 189 -0.93 -13.31 -3.79
CA LEU A 189 0.07 -13.74 -4.76
C LEU A 189 1.44 -13.06 -4.52
N MET A 190 1.43 -11.76 -4.24
CA MET A 190 2.62 -10.99 -3.87
C MET A 190 3.25 -11.54 -2.58
N ALA A 191 2.45 -11.74 -1.53
CA ALA A 191 2.90 -12.26 -0.25
C ALA A 191 3.55 -13.64 -0.40
N GLY A 192 2.97 -14.53 -1.19
CA GLY A 192 3.53 -15.87 -1.39
C GLY A 192 4.80 -15.91 -2.24
N MET A 193 4.99 -14.95 -3.13
CA MET A 193 6.25 -14.83 -3.86
C MET A 193 7.39 -14.27 -2.99
N VAL A 194 7.08 -13.38 -2.04
CA VAL A 194 8.06 -12.71 -1.19
C VAL A 194 8.41 -13.50 0.08
N SER A 195 7.43 -14.19 0.68
CA SER A 195 7.55 -14.80 2.02
C SER A 195 8.37 -16.07 2.01
N ARG A 196 9.43 -16.23 2.82
CA ARG A 196 10.35 -17.39 2.75
C ARG A 196 9.75 -18.79 2.97
N ARG A 197 8.53 -18.90 3.52
CA ARG A 197 7.85 -20.18 3.81
C ARG A 197 6.35 -20.04 3.59
N ALA A 198 5.68 -21.11 3.16
CA ALA A 198 4.25 -21.10 2.90
C ALA A 198 3.35 -20.67 4.09
N TRP A 199 3.69 -21.04 5.32
CA TRP A 199 2.94 -20.60 6.50
C TRP A 199 3.03 -19.07 6.73
N HIS A 200 4.22 -18.47 6.56
CA HIS A 200 4.39 -17.02 6.66
C HIS A 200 3.59 -16.29 5.58
N SER A 201 3.48 -16.88 4.39
CA SER A 201 2.63 -16.36 3.32
C SER A 201 1.17 -16.22 3.76
N SER A 202 0.60 -17.26 4.37
CA SER A 202 -0.77 -17.23 4.91
C SER A 202 -0.95 -16.11 5.92
N PHE A 203 -0.02 -16.00 6.88
CA PHE A 203 -0.10 -15.02 7.95
C PHE A 203 0.03 -13.60 7.43
N MET A 204 0.94 -13.35 6.48
CA MET A 204 1.06 -12.02 5.85
C MET A 204 -0.18 -11.67 5.04
N ALA A 205 -0.77 -12.63 4.32
CA ALA A 205 -1.96 -12.40 3.51
C ALA A 205 -3.20 -12.13 4.38
N LEU A 206 -3.43 -12.95 5.41
CA LEU A 206 -4.52 -12.75 6.38
C LEU A 206 -4.31 -11.46 7.18
N GLY A 207 -3.09 -11.22 7.66
CA GLY A 207 -2.72 -10.00 8.36
C GLY A 207 -2.98 -8.75 7.52
N THR A 208 -2.74 -8.80 6.21
CA THR A 208 -3.07 -7.70 5.29
C THR A 208 -4.58 -7.44 5.25
N VAL A 209 -5.40 -8.49 5.13
CA VAL A 209 -6.87 -8.36 5.15
C VAL A 209 -7.35 -7.75 6.48
N VAL A 210 -6.83 -8.24 7.61
CA VAL A 210 -7.18 -7.74 8.95
C VAL A 210 -6.78 -6.28 9.13
N VAL A 211 -5.55 -5.92 8.71
CA VAL A 211 -5.06 -4.54 8.79
C VAL A 211 -5.92 -3.61 7.93
N LEU A 212 -6.27 -4.02 6.70
CA LEU A 212 -7.13 -3.24 5.81
C LEU A 212 -8.55 -3.06 6.35
N TYR A 213 -9.14 -4.08 7.00
CA TYR A 213 -10.53 -4.01 7.47
C TYR A 213 -10.69 -3.40 8.86
N LEU A 214 -9.74 -3.62 9.77
CA LEU A 214 -9.83 -3.20 11.17
C LEU A 214 -8.94 -2.00 11.46
N VAL A 215 -7.63 -2.11 11.18
CA VAL A 215 -6.66 -1.11 11.62
C VAL A 215 -6.79 0.18 10.83
N LEU A 216 -6.80 0.09 9.49
CA LEU A 216 -6.82 1.27 8.63
C LEU A 216 -8.07 2.14 8.83
N PRO A 217 -9.30 1.60 8.87
CA PRO A 217 -10.48 2.42 9.06
C PRO A 217 -10.57 3.06 10.45
N ILE A 218 -10.14 2.35 11.49
CA ILE A 218 -10.14 2.89 12.86
C ILE A 218 -9.12 4.02 12.98
N MET A 219 -7.92 3.84 12.41
CA MET A 219 -6.82 4.78 12.57
C MET A 219 -6.90 5.99 11.63
N PHE A 220 -7.29 5.79 10.37
CA PHE A 220 -7.21 6.82 9.34
C PHE A 220 -8.57 7.39 8.93
N GLY A 221 -9.67 6.65 9.16
CA GLY A 221 -11.01 7.11 8.83
C GLY A 221 -11.43 8.35 9.62
N ARG A 222 -11.07 8.43 10.89
CA ARG A 222 -11.33 9.63 11.73
C ARG A 222 -10.53 10.86 11.32
N VAL A 223 -9.45 10.65 10.56
CA VAL A 223 -8.40 11.65 10.33
C VAL A 223 -8.49 12.22 8.90
N GLY A 224 -9.58 11.95 8.18
CA GLY A 224 -9.85 12.54 6.86
C GLY A 224 -9.20 11.82 5.66
N LEU A 225 -8.44 10.74 5.87
CA LEU A 225 -7.86 9.95 4.78
C LEU A 225 -8.84 8.90 4.25
N LEU A 226 -9.90 9.39 3.62
CA LEU A 226 -11.02 8.59 3.16
C LEU A 226 -10.59 7.45 2.21
N PHE A 227 -9.63 7.67 1.31
CA PHE A 227 -9.26 6.68 0.29
C PHE A 227 -8.79 5.32 0.85
N PHE A 228 -8.28 5.25 2.09
CA PHE A 228 -7.93 3.96 2.69
C PHE A 228 -9.14 3.08 2.99
N ASP A 229 -10.29 3.67 3.33
CA ASP A 229 -11.54 2.94 3.55
C ASP A 229 -12.03 2.28 2.25
N TYR A 230 -11.77 2.93 1.11
CA TYR A 230 -12.13 2.49 -0.25
C TYR A 230 -11.25 1.36 -0.80
N LEU A 231 -10.18 0.97 -0.10
CA LEU A 231 -9.50 -0.30 -0.38
C LEU A 231 -10.32 -1.53 0.03
N THR A 232 -11.40 -1.32 0.78
CA THR A 232 -12.32 -2.35 1.25
C THR A 232 -13.71 -2.18 0.61
N VAL A 233 -14.60 -3.16 0.83
CA VAL A 233 -16.01 -3.06 0.41
C VAL A 233 -16.86 -2.19 1.35
N ARG A 234 -16.32 -1.74 2.49
CA ARG A 234 -17.09 -1.05 3.54
C ARG A 234 -17.82 0.19 3.01
N PRO A 235 -17.21 1.09 2.23
CA PRO A 235 -17.91 2.29 1.77
C PRO A 235 -19.13 1.97 0.90
N THR A 236 -19.01 1.02 -0.03
CA THR A 236 -20.14 0.60 -0.88
C THR A 236 -21.20 -0.15 -0.09
N PHE A 237 -20.82 -0.90 0.94
CA PHE A 237 -21.77 -1.55 1.84
C PHE A 237 -22.60 -0.51 2.62
N TYR A 238 -21.94 0.42 3.30
CA TYR A 238 -22.63 1.40 4.14
C TYR A 238 -23.35 2.50 3.34
N GLY A 239 -22.69 3.04 2.31
CA GLY A 239 -23.23 4.15 1.52
C GLY A 239 -24.27 3.78 0.46
N MET A 240 -24.57 2.49 0.27
CA MET A 240 -25.58 2.06 -0.71
C MET A 240 -26.50 0.96 -0.16
N VAL A 241 -25.92 -0.14 0.33
CA VAL A 241 -26.72 -1.28 0.78
C VAL A 241 -27.35 -0.99 2.13
N TYR A 242 -26.59 -0.53 3.12
CA TYR A 242 -27.10 -0.29 4.47
C TYR A 242 -28.16 0.83 4.53
N GLU A 243 -27.99 1.90 3.75
CA GLU A 243 -29.00 2.97 3.64
C GLU A 243 -30.35 2.42 3.14
N GLU A 244 -30.34 1.63 2.08
CA GLU A 244 -31.56 1.01 1.52
C GLU A 244 -32.21 0.04 2.52
N LEU A 245 -31.38 -0.64 3.32
CA LEU A 245 -31.88 -1.58 4.33
C LEU A 245 -32.54 -0.87 5.52
N GLN A 246 -32.19 0.38 5.82
CA GLN A 246 -32.54 1.08 7.08
C GLN A 246 -33.49 2.28 6.91
N ARG A 247 -33.95 2.59 5.69
CA ARG A 247 -34.95 3.67 5.44
C ARG A 247 -36.23 3.58 6.30
N GLN A 248 -36.45 2.51 7.08
CA GLN A 248 -37.67 2.26 7.84
C GLN A 248 -37.46 1.92 9.34
N GLN A 249 -36.24 1.96 9.89
CA GLN A 249 -36.00 1.59 11.31
C GLN A 249 -35.55 2.77 12.20
N HIS A 250 -35.98 2.77 13.46
CA HIS A 250 -35.59 3.73 14.50
C HIS A 250 -34.98 2.99 15.70
N GLY A 251 -33.73 3.33 16.06
CA GLY A 251 -33.03 2.82 17.25
C GLY A 251 -31.62 3.43 17.44
N GLU A 252 -31.08 3.42 18.65
CA GLU A 252 -29.76 4.02 18.97
C GLU A 252 -28.57 3.29 18.30
N TRP A 253 -28.67 1.98 18.07
CA TRP A 253 -27.65 1.26 17.31
C TRP A 253 -27.66 1.66 15.83
N VAL A 254 -28.86 1.93 15.29
CA VAL A 254 -29.10 2.35 13.91
C VAL A 254 -28.55 3.76 13.65
N SER A 255 -28.71 4.70 14.59
CA SER A 255 -28.18 6.07 14.45
C SER A 255 -26.65 6.10 14.30
N SER A 256 -25.93 5.28 15.08
CA SER A 256 -24.46 5.16 14.97
C SER A 256 -23.97 4.61 13.62
N GLN A 257 -24.79 3.78 12.96
CA GLN A 257 -24.46 3.20 11.66
C GLN A 257 -24.97 4.07 10.49
N MET A 258 -26.05 4.84 10.69
CA MET A 258 -26.52 5.85 9.73
C MET A 258 -25.52 6.99 9.55
N GLU A 259 -24.85 7.44 10.62
CA GLU A 259 -23.76 8.41 10.52
C GLU A 259 -22.62 7.90 9.62
N LEU A 260 -22.31 6.60 9.71
CA LEU A 260 -21.35 5.95 8.80
C LEU A 260 -21.89 5.86 7.36
N ALA A 261 -23.18 5.61 7.16
CA ALA A 261 -23.79 5.55 5.83
C ALA A 261 -23.78 6.91 5.13
N GLU A 262 -24.13 7.99 5.84
CA GLU A 262 -24.09 9.36 5.32
C GLU A 262 -22.67 9.75 4.90
N ARG A 263 -21.66 9.34 5.65
CA ARG A 263 -20.23 9.56 5.32
C ARG A 263 -19.80 8.96 3.98
N TYR A 264 -20.47 7.90 3.51
CA TYR A 264 -20.13 7.20 2.27
C TYR A 264 -21.10 7.46 1.11
N ARG A 265 -22.05 8.40 1.25
CA ARG A 265 -23.07 8.67 0.23
C ARG A 265 -22.49 9.32 -1.03
N LEU A 266 -21.65 10.34 -0.86
CA LEU A 266 -20.91 10.99 -1.94
C LEU A 266 -19.48 11.25 -1.49
N VAL A 267 -18.51 11.00 -2.37
CA VAL A 267 -17.10 11.17 -2.04
C VAL A 267 -16.63 12.53 -2.56
N PRO A 268 -16.38 13.52 -1.69
CA PRO A 268 -15.78 14.76 -2.12
C PRO A 268 -14.30 14.49 -2.46
N PHE A 269 -13.91 14.76 -3.72
CA PHE A 269 -12.55 14.56 -4.22
C PHE A 269 -12.16 15.71 -5.14
N PHE A 270 -11.17 16.53 -4.73
CA PHE A 270 -10.84 17.80 -5.41
C PHE A 270 -12.06 18.72 -5.63
N GLY A 271 -13.06 18.68 -4.73
CA GLY A 271 -14.31 19.43 -4.86
C GLY A 271 -15.34 18.81 -5.81
N LEU A 272 -15.02 17.68 -6.48
CA LEU A 272 -15.98 16.91 -7.26
C LEU A 272 -16.68 15.88 -6.37
N LEU A 273 -17.98 15.72 -6.55
CA LEU A 273 -18.76 14.66 -5.90
C LEU A 273 -18.67 13.39 -6.74
N VAL A 274 -17.88 12.41 -6.28
CA VAL A 274 -17.64 11.15 -6.99
C VAL A 274 -18.53 10.05 -6.42
N ASN A 275 -19.07 9.20 -7.31
CA ASN A 275 -19.82 8.01 -6.90
C ASN A 275 -18.92 7.05 -6.08
N PRO A 276 -19.40 6.52 -4.94
CA PRO A 276 -18.61 5.66 -4.06
C PRO A 276 -18.09 4.38 -4.71
N THR A 277 -18.88 3.77 -5.61
CA THR A 277 -18.47 2.56 -6.34
C THR A 277 -17.35 2.86 -7.32
N LEU A 278 -17.47 3.95 -8.08
CA LEU A 278 -16.42 4.35 -9.03
C LEU A 278 -15.12 4.71 -8.31
N PHE A 279 -15.22 5.44 -7.20
CA PHE A 279 -14.05 5.78 -6.39
C PHE A 279 -13.41 4.53 -5.77
N SER A 280 -14.21 3.59 -5.25
CA SER A 280 -13.75 2.27 -4.78
C SER A 280 -12.97 1.53 -5.86
N ILE A 281 -13.56 1.40 -7.05
CA ILE A 281 -12.93 0.70 -8.17
C ILE A 281 -11.63 1.38 -8.58
N ALA A 282 -11.59 2.72 -8.62
CA ALA A 282 -10.39 3.46 -8.99
C ALA A 282 -9.24 3.25 -7.98
N VAL A 283 -9.52 3.35 -6.68
CA VAL A 283 -8.53 3.15 -5.61
C VAL A 283 -8.06 1.69 -5.58
N GLN A 284 -8.99 0.73 -5.71
CA GLN A 284 -8.66 -0.69 -5.74
C GLN A 284 -7.89 -1.07 -7.00
N ALA A 285 -8.21 -0.48 -8.16
CA ALA A 285 -7.46 -0.66 -9.39
C ALA A 285 -6.02 -0.12 -9.26
N PHE A 286 -5.82 1.02 -8.63
CA PHE A 286 -4.48 1.54 -8.33
C PHE A 286 -3.68 0.58 -7.46
N GLY A 287 -4.29 0.04 -6.40
CA GLY A 287 -3.68 -1.00 -5.57
C GLY A 287 -3.36 -2.28 -6.35
N PHE A 288 -4.30 -2.73 -7.20
CA PHE A 288 -4.16 -3.94 -8.00
C PHE A 288 -3.02 -3.81 -9.02
N VAL A 289 -2.96 -2.69 -9.75
CA VAL A 289 -1.89 -2.40 -10.71
C VAL A 289 -0.53 -2.36 -10.01
N THR A 290 -0.47 -1.80 -8.80
CA THR A 290 0.74 -1.75 -7.98
C THR A 290 1.24 -3.15 -7.62
N LEU A 291 0.36 -4.00 -7.08
CA LEU A 291 0.72 -5.37 -6.72
C LEU A 291 1.02 -6.23 -7.95
N TYR A 292 0.24 -6.06 -9.02
CA TYR A 292 0.45 -6.73 -10.30
C TYR A 292 1.83 -6.39 -10.89
N HIS A 293 2.27 -5.14 -10.82
CA HIS A 293 3.58 -4.73 -11.31
C HIS A 293 4.71 -5.44 -10.54
N VAL A 294 4.60 -5.51 -9.22
CA VAL A 294 5.56 -6.24 -8.36
C VAL A 294 5.61 -7.71 -8.75
N VAL A 295 4.45 -8.36 -8.78
CA VAL A 295 4.30 -9.77 -9.12
C VAL A 295 4.86 -10.05 -10.52
N ARG A 296 4.50 -9.25 -11.52
CA ARG A 296 4.99 -9.40 -12.90
C ARG A 296 6.50 -9.30 -12.98
N ARG A 297 7.12 -8.33 -12.30
CA ARG A 297 8.58 -8.17 -12.30
C ARG A 297 9.27 -9.37 -11.65
N LYS A 298 8.75 -9.82 -10.51
CA LYS A 298 9.26 -10.99 -9.80
C LYS A 298 9.01 -12.31 -10.54
N TRP A 299 8.03 -12.36 -11.44
CA TRP A 299 7.86 -13.46 -12.38
C TRP A 299 8.93 -13.45 -13.48
N VAL A 300 9.28 -12.29 -14.03
CA VAL A 300 10.32 -12.21 -15.08
C VAL A 300 11.69 -12.58 -14.53
N ASP A 301 12.07 -12.02 -13.37
CA ASP A 301 13.35 -12.30 -12.74
C ASP A 301 13.24 -12.06 -11.23
N ALA A 302 13.53 -13.08 -10.43
CA ALA A 302 13.49 -12.99 -8.97
C ALA A 302 14.42 -11.90 -8.41
N SER A 303 15.54 -11.65 -9.11
CA SER A 303 16.57 -10.71 -8.68
C SER A 303 16.21 -9.25 -8.94
N TRP A 304 15.18 -8.96 -9.76
CA TRP A 304 14.75 -7.59 -10.02
C TRP A 304 14.15 -6.94 -8.79
N HIS A 305 14.28 -5.63 -8.71
CA HIS A 305 13.60 -4.85 -7.69
C HIS A 305 12.08 -4.96 -7.85
N PRO A 306 11.31 -5.02 -6.73
CA PRO A 306 9.85 -5.04 -6.77
C PRO A 306 9.27 -3.91 -7.61
N PHE A 307 9.80 -2.69 -7.44
CA PHE A 307 9.45 -1.55 -8.26
C PHE A 307 10.53 -1.26 -9.28
N SER A 308 10.09 -1.00 -10.52
CA SER A 308 10.93 -0.26 -11.45
C SER A 308 11.00 1.19 -11.00
N LYS A 309 12.10 1.87 -11.29
CA LYS A 309 12.30 3.30 -11.02
C LYS A 309 11.15 4.21 -11.46
N ARG A 310 10.69 4.05 -12.70
CA ARG A 310 9.58 4.84 -13.24
C ARG A 310 8.29 4.59 -12.46
N PHE A 311 7.97 3.32 -12.24
CA PHE A 311 6.80 2.93 -11.47
C PHE A 311 6.85 3.41 -10.02
N GLY A 312 8.02 3.45 -9.38
CA GLY A 312 8.16 4.03 -8.04
C GLY A 312 7.67 5.48 -8.02
N GLY A 313 8.07 6.30 -9.01
CA GLY A 313 7.60 7.68 -9.13
C GLY A 313 6.09 7.78 -9.37
N VAL A 314 5.55 6.92 -10.25
CA VAL A 314 4.11 6.84 -10.51
C VAL A 314 3.32 6.43 -9.27
N PHE A 315 3.85 5.49 -8.48
CA PHE A 315 3.24 5.04 -7.23
C PHE A 315 3.16 6.16 -6.20
N VAL A 316 4.26 6.89 -6.00
CA VAL A 316 4.28 8.06 -5.10
C VAL A 316 3.32 9.13 -5.60
N LEU A 317 3.36 9.47 -6.88
CA LEU A 317 2.44 10.46 -7.48
C LEU A 317 0.97 10.05 -7.28
N GLY A 318 0.62 8.79 -7.53
CA GLY A 318 -0.73 8.29 -7.34
C GLY A 318 -1.22 8.41 -5.89
N LEU A 319 -0.37 8.05 -4.92
CA LEU A 319 -0.70 8.21 -3.50
C LEU A 319 -0.84 9.68 -3.09
N LEU A 320 0.03 10.56 -3.61
CA LEU A 320 -0.07 11.99 -3.35
C LEU A 320 -1.34 12.59 -3.95
N VAL A 321 -1.71 12.21 -5.18
CA VAL A 321 -2.97 12.65 -5.81
C VAL A 321 -4.18 12.20 -5.01
N LEU A 322 -4.19 10.94 -4.53
CA LEU A 322 -5.28 10.44 -3.68
C LEU A 322 -5.35 11.19 -2.34
N THR A 323 -4.19 11.46 -1.73
CA THR A 323 -4.12 12.15 -0.43
C THR A 323 -4.53 13.61 -0.55
N VAL A 324 -3.96 14.35 -1.51
CA VAL A 324 -4.34 15.75 -1.75
C VAL A 324 -5.81 15.82 -2.14
N GLY A 325 -6.29 14.95 -3.02
CA GLY A 325 -7.69 14.99 -3.45
C GLY A 325 -8.69 14.69 -2.33
N SER A 326 -8.32 13.83 -1.36
CA SER A 326 -9.15 13.59 -0.16
C SER A 326 -9.09 14.72 0.86
N LEU A 327 -7.95 15.40 1.01
CA LEU A 327 -7.80 16.53 1.94
C LEU A 327 -8.28 17.86 1.34
N TRP A 328 -8.36 17.96 0.01
CA TRP A 328 -8.71 19.19 -0.69
C TRP A 328 -10.06 19.79 -0.27
N PRO A 329 -11.18 19.03 -0.25
CA PRO A 329 -12.48 19.57 0.15
C PRO A 329 -12.46 20.15 1.55
N LEU A 330 -11.78 19.47 2.48
CA LEU A 330 -11.59 19.93 3.85
C LEU A 330 -10.78 21.23 3.92
N MET A 331 -9.88 21.49 2.98
CA MET A 331 -9.10 22.73 2.95
C MET A 331 -9.85 23.88 2.26
N THR A 332 -10.72 23.58 1.30
CA THR A 332 -11.38 24.61 0.48
C THR A 332 -12.79 24.99 0.95
N ASP A 333 -13.50 24.09 1.62
CA ASP A 333 -14.89 24.29 2.06
C ASP A 333 -14.94 24.50 3.59
N PRO A 334 -15.33 25.70 4.07
CA PRO A 334 -15.46 25.97 5.50
C PRO A 334 -16.37 25.00 6.24
N GLY A 335 -17.49 24.60 5.65
CA GLY A 335 -18.45 23.70 6.31
C GLY A 335 -17.84 22.33 6.58
N GLN A 336 -17.19 21.74 5.57
CA GLN A 336 -16.54 20.43 5.73
C GLN A 336 -15.33 20.49 6.68
N PHE A 337 -14.64 21.63 6.76
CA PHE A 337 -13.58 21.83 7.73
C PHE A 337 -14.12 21.90 9.17
N ASP A 338 -15.22 22.62 9.39
CA ASP A 338 -15.87 22.70 10.70
C ASP A 338 -16.43 21.33 11.14
N ASP A 339 -17.08 20.58 10.25
CA ASP A 339 -17.53 19.21 10.53
C ASP A 339 -16.35 18.31 10.95
N PHE A 340 -15.21 18.43 10.27
CA PHE A 340 -14.00 17.70 10.62
C PHE A 340 -13.45 18.08 12.00
N ARG A 341 -13.51 19.38 12.32
CA ARG A 341 -13.09 19.94 13.61
C ARG A 341 -13.96 19.45 14.76
N GLU A 342 -15.28 19.43 14.56
CA GLU A 342 -16.26 18.90 15.52
C GLU A 342 -16.04 17.41 15.78
N ARG A 343 -15.79 16.61 14.73
CA ARG A 343 -15.48 15.17 14.86
C ARG A 343 -14.23 14.87 15.68
N LEU A 344 -13.29 15.81 15.75
CA LEU A 344 -12.08 15.70 16.56
C LEU A 344 -12.23 16.24 17.98
N GLY A 345 -13.44 16.66 18.38
CA GLY A 345 -13.74 17.20 19.71
C GLY A 345 -13.51 18.70 19.81
N GLU A 346 -13.97 19.47 18.81
CA GLU A 346 -13.91 20.94 18.75
C GLU A 346 -12.49 21.51 18.94
N ILE A 347 -11.49 20.92 18.28
CA ILE A 347 -10.13 21.46 18.30
C ILE A 347 -10.06 22.85 17.63
N GLY A 348 -9.04 23.67 17.93
CA GLY A 348 -8.88 24.96 17.27
C GLY A 348 -8.61 24.86 15.76
N TRP A 349 -8.90 25.91 14.99
CA TRP A 349 -8.73 25.90 13.53
C TRP A 349 -7.30 25.53 13.09
N ALA A 350 -6.27 26.21 13.60
CA ALA A 350 -4.91 25.88 13.14
C ALA A 350 -4.43 24.54 13.68
N ALA A 351 -5.08 23.99 14.72
CA ALA A 351 -4.81 22.66 15.19
C ALA A 351 -5.30 21.59 14.22
N ALA A 352 -6.54 21.71 13.74
CA ALA A 352 -7.10 20.87 12.69
C ALA A 352 -6.28 20.98 11.39
N PHE A 353 -5.93 22.21 10.98
CA PHE A 353 -5.11 22.45 9.80
C PHE A 353 -3.72 21.82 9.90
N SER A 354 -3.02 21.99 11.04
CA SER A 354 -1.69 21.42 11.24
C SER A 354 -1.70 19.91 11.28
N LEU A 355 -2.76 19.32 11.86
CA LEU A 355 -2.98 17.88 11.82
C LEU A 355 -3.10 17.40 10.37
N MET A 356 -3.89 18.07 9.53
CA MET A 356 -4.05 17.71 8.12
C MET A 356 -2.74 17.79 7.31
N ILE A 357 -1.97 18.87 7.49
CA ILE A 357 -0.64 18.99 6.88
C ILE A 357 0.30 17.89 7.40
N GLY A 358 0.28 17.62 8.71
CA GLY A 358 1.06 16.55 9.34
C GLY A 358 0.76 15.18 8.72
N ILE A 359 -0.52 14.86 8.51
CA ILE A 359 -0.93 13.62 7.85
C ILE A 359 -0.37 13.55 6.43
N PHE A 360 -0.54 14.62 5.65
CA PHE A 360 -0.02 14.66 4.28
C PHE A 360 1.49 14.38 4.26
N LEU A 361 2.25 15.05 5.13
CA LEU A 361 3.70 14.87 5.25
C LEU A 361 4.08 13.43 5.65
N VAL A 362 3.34 12.82 6.57
CA VAL A 362 3.56 11.42 6.97
C VAL A 362 3.30 10.47 5.81
N VAL A 363 2.18 10.62 5.10
CA VAL A 363 1.84 9.78 3.94
C VAL A 363 2.87 9.97 2.81
N ALA A 364 3.26 11.20 2.52
CA ALA A 364 4.30 11.53 1.56
C ALA A 364 5.63 10.86 1.94
N ALA A 365 6.10 11.05 3.17
CA ALA A 365 7.35 10.47 3.65
C ALA A 365 7.34 8.93 3.60
N LEU A 366 6.27 8.29 4.10
CA LEU A 366 6.12 6.83 4.08
C LEU A 366 6.09 6.27 2.65
N SER A 367 5.35 6.92 1.74
CA SER A 367 5.29 6.48 0.33
C SER A 367 6.66 6.57 -0.35
N ILE A 368 7.43 7.63 -0.06
CA ILE A 368 8.78 7.81 -0.60
C ILE A 368 9.76 6.83 0.02
N PHE A 369 9.76 6.64 1.35
CA PHE A 369 10.61 5.64 2.01
C PHE A 369 10.36 4.24 1.48
N LEU A 370 9.09 3.87 1.31
CA LEU A 370 8.71 2.59 0.72
C LEU A 370 9.25 2.49 -0.71
N SER A 371 8.98 3.48 -1.55
CA SER A 371 9.42 3.43 -2.95
C SER A 371 10.95 3.45 -3.10
N VAL A 372 11.67 4.23 -2.30
CA VAL A 372 13.14 4.24 -2.26
C VAL A 372 13.67 2.86 -1.86
N SER A 373 13.08 2.25 -0.83
CA SER A 373 13.46 0.90 -0.38
C SER A 373 13.24 -0.16 -1.47
N LEU A 374 12.18 0.00 -2.26
CA LEU A 374 11.79 -0.93 -3.32
C LEU A 374 12.45 -0.68 -4.67
N THR A 375 13.13 0.46 -4.87
CA THR A 375 13.77 0.83 -6.16
C THR A 375 15.29 0.98 -6.08
N SER A 376 15.86 1.17 -4.88
CA SER A 376 17.28 1.44 -4.73
C SER A 376 18.13 0.16 -4.81
N PRO A 377 19.27 0.20 -5.51
CA PRO A 377 20.14 -0.96 -5.68
C PRO A 377 20.88 -1.33 -4.40
N THR A 378 21.08 -2.63 -4.20
CA THR A 378 22.09 -3.13 -3.26
C THR A 378 23.47 -3.09 -3.91
N GLY A 379 24.55 -3.09 -3.11
CA GLY A 379 25.92 -3.10 -3.64
C GLY A 379 26.20 -4.26 -4.61
N HIS A 380 25.59 -5.43 -4.38
CA HIS A 380 25.67 -6.55 -5.32
C HIS A 380 24.94 -6.26 -6.64
N THR A 381 23.73 -5.68 -6.58
CA THR A 381 22.95 -5.36 -7.78
C THR A 381 23.65 -4.28 -8.61
N ALA A 382 24.22 -3.27 -7.94
CA ALA A 382 25.03 -2.23 -8.56
C ALA A 382 26.25 -2.80 -9.30
N SER A 383 27.04 -3.69 -8.67
CA SER A 383 28.21 -4.31 -9.31
C SER A 383 27.84 -5.23 -10.48
N ARG A 384 26.73 -5.97 -10.39
CA ARG A 384 26.21 -6.77 -11.53
C ARG A 384 25.80 -5.87 -12.69
N GLY A 385 25.10 -4.77 -12.41
CA GLY A 385 24.68 -3.83 -13.45
C GLY A 385 25.84 -3.13 -14.12
N LEU A 386 26.88 -2.78 -13.37
CA LEU A 386 28.11 -2.19 -13.93
C LEU A 386 28.80 -3.17 -14.88
N ARG A 387 28.95 -4.44 -14.49
CA ARG A 387 29.49 -5.49 -15.37
C ARG A 387 28.65 -5.69 -16.63
N ARG A 388 27.32 -5.63 -16.53
CA ARG A 388 26.42 -5.71 -17.70
C ARG A 388 26.59 -4.48 -18.61
N ALA A 389 26.74 -3.29 -18.03
CA ALA A 389 26.96 -2.07 -18.80
C ALA A 389 28.27 -2.15 -19.60
N TRP A 390 29.36 -2.59 -18.99
CA TRP A 390 30.65 -2.73 -19.68
C TRP A 390 30.63 -3.80 -20.78
N LYS A 391 29.95 -4.92 -20.56
CA LYS A 391 29.72 -5.92 -21.62
C LYS A 391 28.94 -5.35 -22.80
N ALA A 392 28.10 -4.35 -22.57
CA ALA A 392 27.36 -3.63 -23.60
C ALA A 392 28.10 -2.38 -24.12
N GLY A 393 29.39 -2.21 -23.80
CA GLY A 393 30.19 -1.06 -24.25
C GLY A 393 29.84 0.27 -23.57
N ARG A 394 29.25 0.25 -22.37
CA ARG A 394 28.83 1.46 -21.63
C ARG A 394 29.57 1.59 -20.31
N ASP A 395 30.05 2.79 -19.98
CA ASP A 395 30.79 3.05 -18.73
C ASP A 395 29.92 3.05 -17.48
N ARG A 396 28.60 3.26 -17.64
CA ARG A 396 27.64 3.34 -16.54
C ARG A 396 26.34 2.63 -16.87
N PRO A 397 25.67 2.01 -15.88
CA PRO A 397 24.32 1.51 -16.07
C PRO A 397 23.37 2.69 -16.38
N PRO A 398 22.49 2.57 -17.39
CA PRO A 398 21.42 3.53 -17.65
C PRO A 398 20.60 3.83 -16.40
N MET A 399 20.17 5.08 -16.25
CA MET A 399 19.44 5.52 -15.06
C MET A 399 18.14 4.74 -14.83
N SER A 400 17.49 4.24 -15.87
CA SER A 400 16.26 3.44 -15.78
C SER A 400 16.49 2.00 -15.29
N TRP A 401 17.72 1.51 -15.28
CA TRP A 401 18.03 0.15 -14.84
C TRP A 401 18.00 0.05 -13.32
N ASP A 402 17.54 -1.10 -12.83
CA ASP A 402 17.51 -1.50 -11.42
C ASP A 402 18.86 -1.31 -10.71
N ALA A 403 19.97 -1.52 -11.41
CA ALA A 403 21.30 -1.42 -10.83
C ALA A 403 21.87 0.00 -10.74
N ALA A 404 21.26 0.99 -11.41
CA ALA A 404 21.68 2.38 -11.26
C ALA A 404 21.15 2.97 -9.94
N THR A 405 21.73 4.07 -9.47
CA THR A 405 21.24 4.78 -8.27
C THR A 405 19.77 5.21 -8.40
N GLY A 406 19.03 5.15 -7.30
CA GLY A 406 17.64 5.61 -7.17
C GLY A 406 17.52 7.14 -7.00
N TRP A 407 18.62 7.86 -6.84
CA TRP A 407 18.63 9.28 -6.53
C TRP A 407 17.80 10.19 -7.45
N PRO A 408 17.89 10.10 -8.80
CA PRO A 408 17.10 10.99 -9.64
C PRO A 408 15.59 10.78 -9.46
N VAL A 409 15.19 9.53 -9.23
CA VAL A 409 13.78 9.16 -9.02
C VAL A 409 13.30 9.69 -7.67
N MET A 410 14.11 9.58 -6.62
CA MET A 410 13.83 10.15 -5.31
C MET A 410 13.67 11.67 -5.38
N LEU A 411 14.50 12.39 -6.17
CA LEU A 411 14.31 13.84 -6.35
C LEU A 411 12.97 14.17 -7.01
N VAL A 412 12.58 13.42 -8.05
CA VAL A 412 11.27 13.61 -8.70
C VAL A 412 10.13 13.36 -7.71
N MET A 413 10.26 12.35 -6.84
CA MET A 413 9.27 12.08 -5.79
C MET A 413 9.17 13.21 -4.77
N LEU A 414 10.31 13.81 -4.39
CA LEU A 414 10.34 14.98 -3.49
C LEU A 414 9.66 16.18 -4.15
N ILE A 415 9.92 16.43 -5.43
CA ILE A 415 9.24 17.50 -6.19
C ILE A 415 7.72 17.28 -6.19
N PHE A 416 7.25 16.04 -6.36
CA PHE A 416 5.83 15.74 -6.29
C PHE A 416 5.25 15.97 -4.88
N ALA A 417 5.98 15.61 -3.82
CA ALA A 417 5.54 15.85 -2.45
C ALA A 417 5.45 17.35 -2.13
N GLU A 418 6.46 18.14 -2.52
CA GLU A 418 6.45 19.60 -2.36
C GLU A 418 5.34 20.26 -3.18
N ALA A 419 5.11 19.81 -4.41
CA ALA A 419 4.00 20.29 -5.23
C ALA A 419 2.65 19.97 -4.58
N GLY A 420 2.48 18.78 -4.02
CA GLY A 420 1.27 18.40 -3.28
C GLY A 420 1.04 19.25 -2.03
N LEU A 421 2.11 19.54 -1.27
CA LEU A 421 2.04 20.44 -0.12
C LEU A 421 1.65 21.85 -0.56
N GLY A 422 2.29 22.39 -1.60
CA GLY A 422 1.98 23.70 -2.16
C GLY A 422 0.52 23.82 -2.63
N LEU A 423 -0.04 22.77 -3.22
CA LEU A 423 -1.45 22.71 -3.58
C LEU A 423 -2.36 22.79 -2.35
N LEU A 424 -2.06 22.05 -1.27
CA LEU A 424 -2.86 22.13 -0.03
C LEU A 424 -2.81 23.52 0.60
N LEU A 425 -1.63 24.15 0.63
CA LEU A 425 -1.48 25.52 1.14
C LEU A 425 -2.25 26.53 0.28
N LEU A 426 -2.25 26.35 -1.05
CA LEU A 426 -3.06 27.17 -1.96
C LEU A 426 -4.56 26.98 -1.72
N GLY A 427 -5.01 25.74 -1.49
CA GLY A 427 -6.41 25.42 -1.19
C GLY A 427 -6.91 26.14 0.06
N VAL A 428 -6.09 26.18 1.12
CA VAL A 428 -6.43 26.94 2.33
C VAL A 428 -6.48 28.44 2.08
N HIS A 429 -5.51 28.98 1.35
CA HIS A 429 -5.50 30.40 1.02
C HIS A 429 -6.75 30.81 0.22
N GLN A 430 -7.23 29.95 -0.68
CA GLN A 430 -8.41 30.20 -1.50
C GLN A 430 -9.74 29.99 -0.77
N GLY A 431 -9.86 28.94 0.03
CA GLY A 431 -11.14 28.52 0.61
C GLY A 431 -11.48 29.15 1.95
N GLN A 432 -10.47 29.40 2.77
CA GLN A 432 -10.69 29.85 4.15
C GLN A 432 -10.47 31.36 4.31
N ALA A 433 -9.84 32.04 3.35
CA ALA A 433 -9.45 33.46 3.42
C ALA A 433 -8.72 33.84 4.72
N ILE A 434 -8.00 32.89 5.33
CA ILE A 434 -7.27 33.08 6.59
C ILE A 434 -5.83 33.46 6.27
N GLU A 435 -5.39 34.60 6.81
CA GLU A 435 -3.98 34.92 6.90
C GLU A 435 -3.32 34.00 7.94
N LEU A 436 -2.46 33.09 7.47
CA LEU A 436 -1.66 32.26 8.36
C LEU A 436 -0.72 33.18 9.16
N PRO A 437 -0.70 33.09 10.51
CA PRO A 437 0.25 33.85 11.32
C PRO A 437 1.69 33.62 10.84
N ALA A 438 2.53 34.65 10.87
CA ALA A 438 3.93 34.56 10.42
C ALA A 438 4.73 33.49 11.19
N GLU A 439 4.36 33.19 12.43
CA GLU A 439 4.85 32.05 13.21
C GLU A 439 4.48 30.72 12.53
N THR A 440 3.20 30.46 12.29
CA THR A 440 2.69 29.23 11.65
C THR A 440 3.33 28.99 10.28
N THR A 441 3.47 30.03 9.46
CA THR A 441 4.14 29.93 8.16
C THR A 441 5.60 29.50 8.29
N ARG A 442 6.35 30.05 9.26
CA ARG A 442 7.76 29.63 9.50
C ARG A 442 7.84 28.15 9.87
N TRP A 443 6.91 27.65 10.68
CA TRP A 443 6.85 26.25 11.07
C TRP A 443 6.54 25.30 9.92
N LEU A 444 5.57 25.68 9.08
CA LEU A 444 5.23 24.91 7.89
C LEU A 444 6.40 24.83 6.91
N VAL A 445 7.12 25.94 6.70
CA VAL A 445 8.34 25.96 5.87
C VAL A 445 9.41 25.06 6.48
N ALA A 446 9.62 25.12 7.80
CA ALA A 446 10.59 24.28 8.48
C ALA A 446 10.24 22.78 8.33
N LEU A 447 8.97 22.40 8.45
CA LEU A 447 8.50 21.02 8.21
C LEU A 447 8.66 20.59 6.75
N ALA A 448 8.34 21.49 5.80
CA ALA A 448 8.49 21.27 4.37
C ALA A 448 9.96 21.03 3.99
N VAL A 449 10.92 21.66 4.68
CA VAL A 449 12.36 21.41 4.44
C VAL A 449 12.84 20.15 5.16
N LEU A 450 12.33 19.87 6.37
CA LEU A 450 12.77 18.74 7.18
C LEU A 450 12.47 17.40 6.50
N GLY A 451 11.27 17.21 5.95
CA GLY A 451 10.86 15.98 5.26
C GLY A 451 11.84 15.54 4.15
N PRO A 452 12.12 16.39 3.15
CA PRO A 452 13.12 16.14 2.11
C PRO A 452 14.51 15.81 2.64
N LEU A 453 15.00 16.53 3.65
CA LEU A 453 16.32 16.25 4.23
C LEU A 453 16.40 14.84 4.83
N VAL A 454 15.35 14.43 5.55
CA VAL A 454 15.25 13.08 6.11
C VAL A 454 15.24 12.03 5.00
N VAL A 455 14.49 12.24 3.93
CA VAL A 455 14.44 11.34 2.77
C VAL A 455 15.80 11.24 2.07
N ILE A 456 16.49 12.36 1.87
CA ILE A 456 17.81 12.39 1.23
C ILE A 456 18.84 11.66 2.10
N ALA A 457 18.82 11.86 3.42
CA ALA A 457 19.65 11.12 4.35
C ALA A 457 19.37 9.61 4.29
N PHE A 458 18.09 9.23 4.37
CA PHE A 458 17.66 7.84 4.29
C PHE A 458 18.14 7.17 2.99
N GLN A 459 17.93 7.79 1.83
CA GLN A 459 18.35 7.24 0.55
C GLN A 459 19.87 7.03 0.48
N GLY A 460 20.65 7.99 0.98
CA GLY A 460 22.11 7.92 1.00
C GLY A 460 22.61 6.75 1.84
N PHE A 461 22.08 6.62 3.06
CA PHE A 461 22.41 5.51 3.95
C PHE A 461 21.91 4.17 3.44
N TYR A 462 20.73 4.12 2.82
CA TYR A 462 20.13 2.90 2.26
C TYR A 462 20.99 2.31 1.15
N GLU A 463 21.44 3.11 0.19
CA GLU A 463 22.34 2.61 -0.87
C GLU A 463 23.72 2.23 -0.34
N ARG A 464 24.22 2.93 0.70
CA ARG A 464 25.55 2.67 1.25
C ARG A 464 25.63 1.41 2.11
N PHE A 465 24.69 1.27 3.04
CA PHE A 465 24.74 0.25 4.08
C PHE A 465 23.73 -0.89 3.84
N GLY A 466 22.77 -0.67 2.94
CA GLY A 466 21.70 -1.62 2.66
C GLY A 466 20.61 -1.62 3.73
N GLN A 467 19.50 -2.28 3.41
CA GLN A 467 18.26 -2.25 4.20
C GLN A 467 18.45 -2.55 5.69
N ARG A 468 19.20 -3.61 6.05
CA ARG A 468 19.32 -4.05 7.45
C ARG A 468 19.97 -3.00 8.34
N LEU A 469 21.11 -2.47 7.90
CA LEU A 469 21.87 -1.47 8.67
C LEU A 469 21.16 -0.13 8.69
N THR A 470 20.49 0.26 7.60
CA THR A 470 19.71 1.49 7.58
C THR A 470 18.52 1.42 8.53
N ILE A 471 17.77 0.32 8.56
CA ILE A 471 16.66 0.14 9.50
C ILE A 471 17.16 0.14 10.95
N LEU A 472 18.27 -0.56 11.24
CA LEU A 472 18.87 -0.54 12.57
C LEU A 472 19.31 0.89 12.96
N GLY A 473 19.94 1.60 12.03
CA GLY A 473 20.35 2.99 12.23
C GLY A 473 19.16 3.91 12.50
N LEU A 474 18.06 3.76 11.75
CA LEU A 474 16.81 4.48 12.01
C LEU A 474 16.22 4.15 13.38
N PHE A 475 16.22 2.88 13.79
CA PHE A 475 15.74 2.48 15.10
C PHE A 475 16.55 3.15 16.22
N VAL A 476 17.87 3.11 16.13
CA VAL A 476 18.76 3.75 17.11
C VAL A 476 18.64 5.27 17.06
N LEU A 477 18.47 5.87 15.89
CA LEU A 477 18.41 7.33 15.74
C LEU A 477 17.04 7.91 16.09
N TRP A 478 15.95 7.18 15.87
CA TRP A 478 14.59 7.68 16.05
C TRP A 478 13.91 7.06 17.26
N ALA A 479 13.85 5.73 17.32
CA ALA A 479 13.08 5.04 18.35
C ALA A 479 13.73 5.15 19.72
N VAL A 480 15.06 4.98 19.82
CA VAL A 480 15.76 5.09 21.13
C VAL A 480 15.63 6.50 21.72
N PRO A 481 15.94 7.61 20.99
CA PRO A 481 15.72 8.94 21.53
C PRO A 481 14.26 9.24 21.83
N ALA A 482 13.31 8.71 21.06
CA ALA A 482 11.89 8.82 21.37
C ALA A 482 11.54 8.15 22.71
N MET A 483 12.00 6.93 22.93
CA MET A 483 11.76 6.19 24.18
C MET A 483 12.41 6.89 25.38
N VAL A 484 13.65 7.37 25.22
CA VAL A 484 14.36 8.13 26.27
C VAL A 484 13.63 9.44 26.55
N ALA A 485 13.17 10.16 25.52
CA ALA A 485 12.40 11.39 25.68
C ALA A 485 11.08 11.14 26.45
N VAL A 486 10.35 10.08 26.11
CA VAL A 486 9.12 9.70 26.83
C VAL A 486 9.42 9.39 28.29
N LEU A 487 10.52 8.71 28.59
CA LEU A 487 10.91 8.38 29.97
C LEU A 487 11.36 9.64 30.74
N VAL A 488 12.20 10.49 30.13
CA VAL A 488 12.69 11.73 30.74
C VAL A 488 11.56 12.74 30.97
N GLY A 489 10.63 12.86 30.02
CA GLY A 489 9.44 13.69 30.15
C GLY A 489 8.46 13.09 31.15
N GLY A 490 7.94 11.90 30.86
CA GLY A 490 6.83 11.31 31.60
C GLY A 490 7.17 10.82 33.00
N VAL A 491 8.37 10.24 33.22
CA VAL A 491 8.75 9.67 34.53
C VAL A 491 9.48 10.68 35.39
N PHE A 492 10.40 11.44 34.79
CA PHE A 492 11.24 12.37 35.53
C PHE A 492 10.74 13.82 35.50
N ASP A 493 9.67 14.14 34.77
CA ASP A 493 9.12 15.50 34.62
C ASP A 493 10.12 16.53 34.04
N HIS A 494 11.11 16.06 33.28
CA HIS A 494 12.13 16.91 32.66
C HIS A 494 11.82 17.18 31.19
N TRP A 495 10.66 17.79 30.91
CA TRP A 495 10.16 17.91 29.53
C TRP A 495 11.05 18.73 28.60
N LYS A 496 11.77 19.74 29.11
CA LYS A 496 12.74 20.50 28.31
C LYS A 496 13.86 19.59 27.79
N ALA A 497 14.45 18.77 28.66
CA ALA A 497 15.48 17.82 28.26
C ALA A 497 14.91 16.76 27.31
N ALA A 498 13.71 16.24 27.60
CA ALA A 498 13.02 15.29 26.74
C ALA A 498 12.83 15.81 25.31
N LEU A 499 12.43 17.07 25.19
CA LEU A 499 12.23 17.76 23.91
C LEU A 499 13.53 17.86 23.07
N TYR A 500 14.66 18.21 23.69
CA TYR A 500 15.96 18.22 23.00
C TYR A 500 16.44 16.80 22.65
N ILE A 501 16.23 15.83 23.54
CA ILE A 501 16.52 14.41 23.30
C ILE A 501 15.69 13.87 22.13
N ALA A 502 14.44 14.34 21.98
CA ALA A 502 13.55 13.96 20.89
C ALA A 502 13.91 14.57 19.53
N SER A 503 14.72 15.64 19.49
CA SER A 503 15.07 16.37 18.26
C SER A 503 15.64 15.52 17.10
N PRO A 504 16.41 14.43 17.34
CA PRO A 504 16.86 13.56 16.25
C PRO A 504 15.71 12.75 15.64
N CYS A 505 14.56 12.61 16.29
CA CYS A 505 13.39 11.93 15.74
C CYS A 505 12.54 12.93 14.93
N PRO A 506 12.43 12.78 13.60
CA PRO A 506 11.66 13.71 12.76
C PRO A 506 10.17 13.69 13.10
N ALA A 507 9.63 12.50 13.44
CA ALA A 507 8.23 12.34 13.78
C ALA A 507 7.89 13.11 15.06
N LEU A 508 8.75 13.04 16.09
CA LEU A 508 8.55 13.79 17.33
C LEU A 508 8.79 15.29 17.12
N SER A 509 9.85 15.66 16.41
CA SER A 509 10.10 17.08 16.07
C SER A 509 8.93 17.67 15.30
N GLY A 510 8.37 16.92 14.35
CA GLY A 510 7.17 17.29 13.62
C GLY A 510 5.94 17.37 14.50
N PHE A 511 5.72 16.39 15.36
CA PHE A 511 4.61 16.36 16.32
C PHE A 511 4.65 17.55 17.27
N PHE A 512 5.81 17.89 17.85
CA PHE A 512 5.96 19.06 18.72
C PHE A 512 5.78 20.37 17.96
N SER A 513 6.22 20.43 16.71
CA SER A 513 5.98 21.60 15.85
C SER A 513 4.48 21.79 15.58
N ILE A 514 3.76 20.70 15.28
CA ILE A 514 2.30 20.69 15.12
C ILE A 514 1.63 21.10 16.43
N GLY A 515 1.99 20.47 17.56
CA GLY A 515 1.44 20.78 18.88
C GLY A 515 1.65 22.24 19.29
N PHE A 516 2.80 22.83 18.94
CA PHE A 516 3.03 24.25 19.17
C PHE A 516 2.12 25.14 18.31
N ILE A 517 1.90 24.79 17.04
CA ILE A 517 0.92 25.48 16.19
C ILE A 517 -0.50 25.34 16.78
N MET A 518 -0.84 24.18 17.34
CA MET A 518 -2.13 23.97 18.02
C MET A 518 -2.31 24.92 19.20
N ASP A 519 -1.28 25.07 20.05
CA ASP A 519 -1.34 25.90 21.27
C ASP A 519 -1.36 27.41 20.93
N THR A 520 -0.56 27.85 19.96
CA THR A 520 -0.56 29.27 19.51
C THR A 520 -1.86 29.68 18.83
N ALA A 521 -2.50 28.77 18.10
CA ALA A 521 -3.74 29.10 17.37
C ALA A 521 -5.02 28.97 18.19
N ALA A 522 -4.99 28.24 19.31
CA ALA A 522 -6.16 28.10 20.17
C ALA A 522 -6.55 29.44 20.82
N GLY A 523 -5.64 30.42 20.94
CA GLY A 523 -5.94 31.77 21.44
C GLY A 523 -6.53 31.84 22.85
N THR A 524 -6.69 30.70 23.54
CA THR A 524 -7.42 30.60 24.80
C THR A 524 -6.48 30.61 25.99
N THR A 525 -6.77 31.51 26.91
CA THR A 525 -6.32 31.60 28.31
C THR A 525 -6.53 30.33 29.15
N ARG A 526 -7.17 29.29 28.62
CA ARG A 526 -7.00 27.91 29.10
C ARG A 526 -5.83 27.26 28.36
N ARG A 527 -4.61 27.58 28.81
CA ARG A 527 -3.42 26.75 28.58
C ARG A 527 -3.85 25.30 28.70
N SER A 528 -3.58 24.51 27.67
CA SER A 528 -3.88 23.10 27.61
C SER A 528 -3.30 22.35 28.83
N GLU A 529 -4.09 22.26 29.91
CA GLU A 529 -3.80 21.44 31.11
C GLU A 529 -3.58 19.97 30.75
N TYR A 530 -3.93 19.56 29.54
CA TYR A 530 -3.98 18.18 29.09
C TYR A 530 -2.75 17.68 28.32
N LEU A 531 -1.86 18.54 27.81
CA LEU A 531 -0.68 18.04 27.08
C LEU A 531 0.64 18.36 27.76
N LEU A 532 0.77 19.48 28.47
CA LEU A 532 2.01 19.87 29.13
C LEU A 532 1.74 20.84 30.30
N LYS A 533 1.27 20.34 31.44
CA LYS A 533 1.16 21.15 32.67
C LYS A 533 2.52 21.78 33.01
N GLY A 534 2.65 23.09 32.84
CA GLY A 534 3.71 23.89 33.46
C GLY A 534 5.00 24.12 32.67
N THR A 535 5.11 23.74 31.39
CA THR A 535 6.34 24.02 30.63
C THR A 535 6.18 25.20 29.66
N PRO A 536 7.06 26.21 29.69
CA PRO A 536 7.13 27.22 28.64
C PRO A 536 7.75 26.56 27.40
N VAL A 537 6.91 25.95 26.57
CA VAL A 537 7.29 25.25 25.33
C VAL A 537 7.73 26.26 24.25
N ASP A 538 7.30 27.52 24.38
CA ASP A 538 7.21 28.47 23.28
C ASP A 538 8.55 28.85 22.65
N ALA A 539 9.57 29.16 23.46
CA ALA A 539 10.89 29.54 22.95
C ALA A 539 11.75 28.32 22.54
N HIS A 540 11.48 27.14 23.11
CA HIS A 540 12.31 25.96 22.91
C HIS A 540 11.88 25.14 21.71
N ALA A 541 10.58 25.12 21.39
CA ALA A 541 10.06 24.46 20.21
C ALA A 541 10.80 24.93 18.94
N VAL A 542 10.91 26.26 18.74
CA VAL A 542 11.56 26.85 17.56
C VAL A 542 12.98 26.32 17.43
N ASN A 543 13.73 26.31 18.52
CA ASN A 543 15.10 25.80 18.53
C ASN A 543 15.18 24.32 18.15
N ILE A 544 14.20 23.49 18.55
CA ILE A 544 14.20 22.05 18.27
C ILE A 544 14.07 21.77 16.78
N ILE A 545 13.14 22.42 16.06
CA ILE A 545 13.01 22.16 14.63
C ILE A 545 14.23 22.64 13.85
N TRP A 546 14.83 23.77 14.23
CA TRP A 546 16.06 24.25 13.59
C TRP A 546 17.26 23.34 13.88
N ILE A 547 17.37 22.81 15.10
CA ILE A 547 18.35 21.78 15.45
C ILE A 547 18.12 20.52 14.61
N ALA A 548 16.88 20.05 14.51
CA ALA A 548 16.54 18.91 13.67
C ALA A 548 16.89 19.16 12.20
N LEU A 549 16.58 20.35 11.66
CA LEU A 549 16.95 20.75 10.30
C LEU A 549 18.45 20.73 10.08
N ALA A 550 19.23 21.36 10.97
CA ALA A 550 20.69 21.36 10.89
C ALA A 550 21.26 19.94 10.96
N PHE A 551 20.73 19.12 11.87
CA PHE A 551 21.12 17.73 12.05
C PHE A 551 20.83 16.89 10.80
N TYR A 552 19.63 17.00 10.23
CA TYR A 552 19.25 16.27 9.02
C TYR A 552 19.90 16.80 7.75
N ALA A 553 20.22 18.09 7.68
CA ALA A 553 21.04 18.65 6.61
C ALA A 553 22.45 18.02 6.64
N PHE A 554 23.07 17.95 7.82
CA PHE A 554 24.35 17.27 8.00
C PHE A 554 24.27 15.79 7.61
N LEU A 555 23.27 15.05 8.11
CA LEU A 555 23.08 13.64 7.78
C LEU A 555 22.81 13.41 6.29
N ALA A 556 22.07 14.30 5.64
CA ALA A 556 21.82 14.25 4.21
C ALA A 556 23.14 14.38 3.44
N VAL A 557 23.94 15.41 3.74
CA VAL A 557 25.25 15.60 3.11
C VAL A 557 26.17 14.40 3.36
N LEU A 558 26.27 13.94 4.61
CA LEU A 558 27.11 12.80 5.00
C LEU A 558 26.67 11.51 4.28
N GLY A 559 25.38 11.19 4.29
CA GLY A 559 24.83 10.00 3.65
C GLY A 559 25.07 10.00 2.15
N GLN A 560 24.89 11.15 1.49
CA GLN A 560 25.13 11.31 0.05
C GLN A 560 26.63 11.21 -0.30
N TRP A 561 27.50 11.79 0.52
CA TRP A 561 28.96 11.67 0.38
C TRP A 561 29.43 10.22 0.54
N LEU A 562 28.99 9.52 1.60
CA LEU A 562 29.33 8.12 1.85
C LEU A 562 28.87 7.20 0.70
N ARG A 563 27.65 7.42 0.20
CA ARG A 563 27.12 6.70 -0.96
C ARG A 563 28.00 6.91 -2.19
N TRP A 564 28.38 8.16 -2.48
CA TRP A 564 29.21 8.48 -3.63
C TRP A 564 30.61 7.85 -3.55
N GLN A 565 31.23 7.90 -2.36
CA GLN A 565 32.51 7.20 -2.10
C GLN A 565 32.39 5.70 -2.35
N HIS A 566 31.31 5.07 -1.87
CA HIS A 566 31.05 3.65 -2.09
C HIS A 566 30.92 3.31 -3.57
N LEU A 567 30.12 4.07 -4.33
CA LEU A 567 29.95 3.84 -5.77
C LEU A 567 31.25 4.02 -6.55
N ARG A 568 32.09 5.00 -6.16
CA ARG A 568 33.43 5.18 -6.73
C ARG A 568 34.35 4.00 -6.43
N ALA A 569 34.37 3.54 -5.18
CA ALA A 569 35.17 2.38 -4.78
C ALA A 569 34.75 1.11 -5.52
N THR A 570 33.44 0.84 -5.65
CA THR A 570 32.91 -0.31 -6.39
C THR A 570 33.31 -0.25 -7.87
N ARG A 571 33.24 0.93 -8.50
CA ARG A 571 33.69 1.09 -9.89
C ARG A 571 35.18 0.78 -10.02
N LYS A 572 36.02 1.34 -9.16
CA LYS A 572 37.48 1.11 -9.17
C LYS A 572 37.84 -0.37 -8.98
N GLN A 573 37.17 -1.06 -8.05
CA GLN A 573 37.40 -2.49 -7.81
C GLN A 573 37.01 -3.34 -9.03
N GLU A 574 35.86 -3.05 -9.64
CA GLU A 574 35.39 -3.79 -10.80
C GLU A 574 36.25 -3.50 -12.04
N THR A 575 36.79 -2.29 -12.21
CA THR A 575 37.73 -1.98 -13.32
C THR A 575 39.05 -2.74 -13.14
N LEU A 576 39.59 -2.81 -11.92
CA LEU A 576 40.80 -3.60 -11.62
C LEU A 576 40.56 -5.08 -11.91
N ARG A 577 39.39 -5.62 -11.54
CA ARG A 577 39.01 -7.01 -11.85
C ARG A 577 38.91 -7.26 -13.36
N LEU A 578 38.40 -6.30 -14.13
CA LEU A 578 38.37 -6.41 -15.59
C LEU A 578 39.78 -6.40 -16.20
N GLN A 579 40.66 -5.51 -15.72
CA GLN A 579 42.05 -5.45 -16.18
C GLN A 579 42.79 -6.75 -15.87
N ALA A 580 42.68 -7.27 -14.65
CA ALA A 580 43.27 -8.55 -14.26
C ALA A 580 42.75 -9.71 -15.14
N ARG A 581 41.46 -9.73 -15.49
CA ARG A 581 40.89 -10.74 -16.40
C ARG A 581 41.42 -10.62 -17.82
N ARG A 582 41.64 -9.41 -18.32
CA ARG A 582 42.24 -9.19 -19.65
C ARG A 582 43.68 -9.65 -19.68
N GLN A 583 44.44 -9.41 -18.61
CA GLN A 583 45.82 -9.89 -18.47
C GLN A 583 45.91 -11.42 -18.32
N ALA A 584 44.94 -12.04 -17.65
CA ALA A 584 44.90 -13.49 -17.45
C ALA A 584 44.30 -14.28 -18.63
N SER A 585 43.65 -13.61 -19.59
CA SER A 585 43.12 -14.29 -20.78
C SER A 585 44.28 -14.56 -21.74
N PRO A 586 44.56 -15.82 -22.12
CA PRO A 586 45.60 -16.11 -23.10
C PRO A 586 45.31 -15.35 -24.40
N PRO A 587 46.34 -14.92 -25.15
CA PRO A 587 46.14 -14.26 -26.43
C PRO A 587 45.26 -15.17 -27.30
N ALA A 588 44.25 -14.57 -27.95
CA ALA A 588 43.39 -15.31 -28.86
C ALA A 588 44.28 -16.05 -29.88
N PRO A 589 44.05 -17.34 -30.14
CA PRO A 589 44.83 -18.08 -31.12
C PRO A 589 44.81 -17.27 -32.42
N ALA A 590 46.00 -16.95 -32.94
CA ALA A 590 46.12 -16.24 -34.20
C ALA A 590 45.30 -17.01 -35.24
N ALA A 591 44.30 -16.36 -35.83
CA ALA A 591 43.55 -16.92 -36.94
C ALA A 591 44.55 -17.05 -38.10
N GLY A 592 45.05 -18.26 -38.29
CA GLY A 592 45.87 -18.67 -39.43
C GLY A 592 45.01 -18.86 -40.67
#